data_AF-A0AAW0AH80-F1
#
_entry.id   AF-A0AAW0AH80-F1
#
_cell.length_a   1.000
_cell.length_b   1.000
_cell.length_c   1.000
_cell.angle_alpha   90.00
_cell.angle_beta   90.00
_cell.angle_gamma   90.00
#
_symmetry.space_group_name_H-M   'P 1'
#
loop_
_entity.id
_entity.type
_entity.pdbx_description
1 polymer ?
#
loop_
_entity_poly.entity_id
_entity_poly.type
_entity_poly.pdbx_seq_one_letter_code
_entity_poly.pdbx_strand_id
1 'polypeptide(L)'
;MLTSAFLMLSLLGHTLSAPTLLSRDNPSDTDLLLSCPGAAGSPNIKRADKCTLVNIVNNPDTTLQYNVGNVQGNCEGGTNPVMLTIGGQTTTSTTTTASANVGISFEGINIGGGLSSADTKSSTQSNSTMITIAPGRQSVMTMGVLAHSQSGNVQVNFGSRVDDHFIWFTGAVITQTVPTDQITFDVHETVCGTNALDFNNHS
;
A
#
# COMPACT_ATOMS: atom_id res chain seq x y z
N MET A 1 -87.65 -8.71 -31.93
CA MET A 1 -87.02 -9.01 -30.63
C MET A 1 -85.55 -9.23 -30.93
N LEU A 2 -84.68 -8.26 -30.59
CA LEU A 2 -83.79 -8.32 -29.41
C LEU A 2 -82.98 -9.63 -29.41
N THR A 3 -81.65 -9.67 -29.42
CA THR A 3 -80.71 -8.86 -28.64
C THR A 3 -79.26 -9.15 -29.06
N SER A 4 -78.42 -8.14 -28.92
CA SER A 4 -76.95 -8.16 -28.91
C SER A 4 -76.35 -9.21 -27.98
N ALA A 5 -75.12 -9.65 -28.29
CA ALA A 5 -74.08 -9.81 -27.28
C ALA A 5 -72.69 -9.64 -27.91
N PHE A 6 -72.04 -8.54 -27.50
CA PHE A 6 -70.60 -8.32 -27.59
C PHE A 6 -69.86 -9.41 -26.81
N LEU A 7 -68.72 -9.91 -27.31
CA LEU A 7 -67.72 -10.50 -26.44
C LEU A 7 -66.40 -9.77 -26.60
N MET A 8 -65.97 -9.22 -25.47
CA MET A 8 -64.77 -8.43 -25.25
C MET A 8 -63.50 -9.26 -25.33
N LEU A 9 -62.47 -8.55 -25.77
CA LEU A 9 -61.04 -8.85 -25.79
C LEU A 9 -60.49 -9.19 -24.39
N SER A 10 -59.65 -10.21 -24.26
CA SER A 10 -58.65 -10.29 -23.18
C SER A 10 -57.32 -10.84 -23.73
N LEU A 11 -56.41 -9.93 -24.07
CA LEU A 11 -54.99 -10.22 -24.20
C LEU A 11 -54.44 -10.55 -22.80
N LEU A 12 -54.07 -11.81 -22.55
CA LEU A 12 -53.13 -12.10 -21.47
C LEU A 12 -51.72 -11.80 -21.98
N GLY A 13 -51.30 -10.54 -21.80
CA GLY A 13 -49.90 -10.19 -21.79
C GLY A 13 -49.25 -10.76 -20.54
N HIS A 14 -48.56 -11.89 -20.67
CA HIS A 14 -47.63 -12.33 -19.64
C HIS A 14 -46.39 -11.46 -19.74
N THR A 15 -46.35 -10.39 -18.94
CA THR A 15 -45.10 -9.73 -18.58
C THR A 15 -44.27 -10.77 -17.83
N LEU A 16 -43.33 -11.42 -18.52
CA LEU A 16 -42.18 -12.01 -17.85
C LEU A 16 -41.46 -10.84 -17.18
N SER A 17 -41.76 -10.64 -15.91
CA SER A 17 -40.89 -9.92 -15.01
C SER A 17 -39.57 -10.66 -15.03
N ALA A 18 -38.61 -10.15 -15.82
CA ALA A 18 -37.23 -10.56 -15.70
C ALA A 18 -36.88 -10.45 -14.21
N PRO A 19 -36.30 -11.49 -13.59
CA PRO A 19 -35.79 -11.31 -12.24
C PRO A 19 -34.79 -10.16 -12.32
N THR A 20 -35.14 -9.05 -11.67
CA THR A 20 -34.15 -8.10 -11.20
C THR A 20 -33.16 -8.93 -10.42
N LEU A 21 -31.99 -9.21 -11.01
CA LEU A 21 -30.82 -9.70 -10.31
C LEU A 21 -30.56 -8.66 -9.23
N LEU A 22 -31.11 -8.93 -8.04
CA LEU A 22 -30.82 -8.21 -6.82
C LEU A 22 -29.29 -8.11 -6.75
N SER A 23 -28.83 -6.89 -6.51
CA SER A 23 -27.44 -6.58 -6.19
C SER A 23 -26.84 -7.72 -5.37
N ARG A 24 -25.81 -8.36 -5.91
CA ARG A 24 -25.09 -9.44 -5.23
C ARG A 24 -24.52 -8.81 -3.95
N ASP A 25 -25.10 -9.13 -2.78
CA ASP A 25 -24.59 -8.77 -1.45
C ASP A 25 -23.22 -9.44 -1.27
N ASN A 26 -22.22 -8.91 -1.95
CA ASN A 26 -20.85 -9.34 -1.83
C ASN A 26 -20.16 -8.42 -0.84
N PRO A 27 -19.30 -8.97 0.03
CA PRO A 27 -18.36 -8.17 0.79
C PRO A 27 -17.55 -7.27 -0.14
N SER A 28 -17.38 -6.01 0.24
CA SER A 28 -16.50 -5.11 -0.49
C SER A 28 -15.04 -5.56 -0.38
N ASP A 29 -14.19 -5.16 -1.32
CA ASP A 29 -12.74 -5.42 -1.22
C ASP A 29 -12.16 -4.84 0.08
N THR A 30 -12.66 -3.68 0.51
CA THR A 30 -12.31 -3.08 1.80
C THR A 30 -12.66 -4.01 2.96
N ASP A 31 -13.87 -4.57 2.98
CA ASP A 31 -14.29 -5.49 4.03
C ASP A 31 -13.48 -6.78 4.03
N LEU A 32 -13.24 -7.34 2.83
CA LEU A 32 -12.41 -8.53 2.64
C LEU A 32 -10.99 -8.31 3.14
N LEU A 33 -10.35 -7.19 2.77
CA LEU A 33 -8.98 -6.88 3.18
C LEU A 33 -8.90 -6.56 4.68
N LEU A 34 -9.88 -5.83 5.23
CA LEU A 34 -9.97 -5.57 6.67
C LEU A 34 -10.31 -6.81 7.50
N SER A 35 -10.81 -7.88 6.88
CA SER A 35 -11.03 -9.16 7.56
C SER A 35 -9.74 -9.97 7.74
N CYS A 36 -8.67 -9.65 7.01
CA CYS A 36 -7.42 -10.38 7.07
C CYS A 36 -6.76 -10.33 8.46
N PRO A 37 -6.07 -11.40 8.88
CA PRO A 37 -5.33 -11.39 10.15
C PRO A 37 -4.36 -10.21 10.23
N GLY A 38 -4.33 -9.52 11.38
CA GLY A 38 -3.50 -8.32 11.60
C GLY A 38 -4.12 -6.99 11.16
N ALA A 39 -5.21 -7.03 10.38
CA ALA A 39 -5.99 -5.84 10.06
C ALA A 39 -6.82 -5.36 11.28
N ALA A 40 -7.31 -4.12 11.20
CA ALA A 40 -8.19 -3.53 12.23
C ALA A 40 -9.52 -4.29 12.41
N GLY A 41 -9.93 -5.09 11.40
CA GLY A 41 -11.23 -5.75 11.35
C GLY A 41 -12.23 -4.98 10.48
N SER A 42 -13.07 -5.71 9.74
CA SER A 42 -14.25 -5.14 9.09
C SER A 42 -15.42 -5.07 10.09
N PRO A 43 -16.24 -4.00 10.06
CA PRO A 43 -17.50 -3.96 10.80
C PRO A 43 -18.61 -4.78 10.14
N ASN A 44 -18.48 -5.13 8.86
CA ASN A 44 -19.53 -5.74 8.05
C ASN A 44 -19.36 -7.26 7.90
N ILE A 45 -18.12 -7.76 7.99
CA ILE A 45 -17.84 -9.19 7.92
C ILE A 45 -16.91 -9.63 9.04
N LYS A 46 -17.03 -10.90 9.44
CA LYS A 46 -16.16 -11.50 10.45
C LYS A 46 -14.70 -11.54 10.00
N ARG A 47 -13.79 -11.83 10.93
CA ARG A 47 -12.37 -12.04 10.63
C ARG A 47 -12.16 -13.31 9.80
N ALA A 48 -11.26 -13.23 8.85
CA ALA A 48 -10.77 -14.35 8.06
C ALA A 48 -9.71 -15.13 8.84
N ASP A 49 -9.58 -16.42 8.55
CA ASP A 49 -8.56 -17.27 9.16
C ASP A 49 -7.22 -17.09 8.44
N LYS A 50 -7.27 -16.88 7.12
CA LYS A 50 -6.08 -16.78 6.28
C LYS A 50 -6.33 -15.92 5.05
N CYS A 51 -5.44 -14.97 4.82
CA CYS A 51 -5.33 -14.25 3.56
C CYS A 51 -4.09 -14.68 2.79
N THR A 52 -4.19 -14.79 1.47
CA THR A 52 -3.09 -15.23 0.62
C THR A 52 -3.02 -14.42 -0.67
N LEU A 53 -1.83 -13.94 -1.03
CA LEU A 53 -1.59 -13.30 -2.30
C LEU A 53 -1.65 -14.35 -3.42
N VAL A 54 -2.47 -14.09 -4.43
CA VAL A 54 -2.68 -14.95 -5.60
C VAL A 54 -2.55 -14.14 -6.87
N ASN A 55 -2.44 -14.81 -8.02
CA ASN A 55 -2.19 -14.17 -9.32
C ASN A 55 -0.96 -13.25 -9.28
N ILE A 56 0.12 -13.76 -8.68
CA ILE A 56 1.31 -12.98 -8.36
C ILE A 56 2.06 -12.58 -9.63
N VAL A 57 2.40 -11.30 -9.71
CA VAL A 57 3.28 -10.71 -10.70
C VAL A 57 4.51 -10.16 -9.97
N ASN A 58 5.69 -10.54 -10.44
CA ASN A 58 6.95 -9.94 -9.99
C ASN A 58 7.12 -8.58 -10.66
N ASN A 59 7.18 -7.52 -9.86
CA ASN A 59 7.46 -6.19 -10.35
C ASN A 59 8.99 -5.99 -10.47
N PRO A 60 9.44 -5.00 -11.26
CA PRO A 60 10.83 -4.58 -11.23
C PRO A 60 11.25 -4.16 -9.82
N ASP A 61 12.50 -4.46 -9.47
CA ASP A 61 13.09 -3.98 -8.23
C ASP A 61 13.19 -2.45 -8.25
N THR A 62 13.01 -1.83 -7.08
CA THR A 62 13.08 -0.37 -6.94
C THR A 62 13.97 0.00 -5.77
N THR A 63 14.60 1.17 -5.85
CA THR A 63 15.39 1.72 -4.74
C THR A 63 14.50 2.66 -3.92
N LEU A 64 14.29 2.31 -2.66
CA LEU A 64 13.60 3.15 -1.69
C LEU A 64 14.60 4.11 -1.05
N GLN A 65 14.29 5.41 -1.05
CA GLN A 65 15.12 6.47 -0.49
C GLN A 65 14.65 6.84 0.91
N TYR A 66 15.59 6.93 1.86
CA TYR A 66 15.33 7.32 3.24
C TYR A 66 16.33 8.38 3.71
N ASN A 67 15.89 9.28 4.58
CA ASN A 67 16.79 10.19 5.28
C ASN A 67 17.41 9.46 6.48
N VAL A 68 18.67 9.75 6.78
CA VAL A 68 19.44 9.18 7.88
C VAL A 68 19.88 10.30 8.81
N GLY A 69 19.17 10.44 9.92
CA GLY A 69 19.41 11.51 10.90
C GLY A 69 18.89 12.88 10.46
N ASN A 70 19.46 13.93 11.06
CA ASN A 70 19.02 15.31 10.88
C ASN A 70 19.84 16.05 9.83
N VAL A 71 19.20 16.99 9.14
CA VAL A 71 19.87 17.95 8.26
C VAL A 71 20.87 18.77 9.08
N GLN A 72 22.08 18.95 8.55
CA GLN A 72 23.11 19.83 9.09
C GLN A 72 23.46 20.88 8.03
N GLY A 73 23.79 22.11 8.41
CA GLY A 73 24.06 23.15 7.42
C GLY A 73 24.85 24.33 7.92
N ASN A 74 25.35 25.12 6.97
CA ASN A 74 26.08 26.36 7.17
C ASN A 74 25.22 27.55 6.75
N CYS A 75 24.08 27.70 7.41
CA CYS A 75 23.02 28.63 6.98
C CYS A 75 23.06 29.99 7.70
N GLU A 76 23.99 30.19 8.63
CA GLU A 76 24.02 31.38 9.51
C GLU A 76 24.73 32.60 8.87
N GLY A 77 24.95 32.60 7.55
CA GLY A 77 25.55 33.74 6.83
C GLY A 77 27.06 33.91 7.01
N GLY A 78 27.75 32.91 7.57
CA GLY A 78 29.21 32.85 7.58
C GLY A 78 29.79 32.71 6.17
N THR A 79 31.06 33.07 5.98
CA THR A 79 31.74 33.00 4.67
C THR A 79 32.72 31.84 4.54
N ASN A 80 32.94 31.09 5.61
CA ASN A 80 33.87 29.96 5.65
C ASN A 80 33.11 28.63 5.65
N PRO A 81 33.62 27.60 4.96
CA PRO A 81 33.09 26.24 5.11
C PRO A 81 33.22 25.74 6.54
N VAL A 82 32.28 24.90 6.97
CA VAL A 82 32.28 24.27 8.30
C VAL A 82 32.33 22.76 8.17
N MET A 83 33.06 22.11 9.06
CA MET A 83 33.10 20.65 9.12
C MET A 83 32.02 20.16 10.09
N LEU A 84 31.09 19.36 9.60
CA LEU A 84 29.93 18.87 10.35
C LEU A 84 29.78 17.36 10.18
N THR A 85 29.35 16.69 11.24
CA THR A 85 28.99 15.27 11.20
C THR A 85 27.53 15.14 10.79
N ILE A 86 27.28 14.43 9.71
CA ILE A 86 25.93 14.04 9.26
C ILE A 86 25.71 12.55 9.47
N GLY A 87 24.45 12.14 9.57
CA GLY A 87 24.06 10.75 9.76
C GLY A 87 23.25 10.52 11.04
N GLY A 88 23.00 9.25 11.33
CA GLY A 88 22.06 8.82 12.35
C GLY A 88 21.61 7.39 12.12
N GLN A 89 20.34 7.11 12.40
CA GLN A 89 19.76 5.78 12.30
C GLN A 89 18.37 5.87 11.66
N THR A 90 18.04 4.89 10.81
CA THR A 90 16.73 4.77 10.15
C THR A 90 16.31 3.31 10.06
N THR A 91 15.02 3.06 10.27
CA THR A 91 14.42 1.72 10.18
C THR A 91 13.64 1.58 8.88
N THR A 92 13.90 0.50 8.15
CA THR A 92 13.11 0.08 6.98
C THR A 92 12.26 -1.12 7.34
N SER A 93 11.09 -1.25 6.72
CA SER A 93 10.18 -2.37 6.95
C SER A 93 9.51 -2.82 5.65
N THR A 94 9.04 -4.06 5.65
CA THR A 94 8.15 -4.56 4.60
C THR A 94 6.85 -3.75 4.59
N THR A 95 6.39 -3.34 3.41
CA THR A 95 5.14 -2.59 3.24
C THR A 95 4.17 -3.34 2.33
N THR A 96 2.88 -3.22 2.64
CA THR A 96 1.78 -3.77 1.84
C THR A 96 0.80 -2.64 1.53
N THR A 97 0.52 -2.42 0.25
CA THR A 97 -0.38 -1.35 -0.20
C THR A 97 -1.47 -1.90 -1.10
N ALA A 98 -2.70 -1.42 -0.92
CA ALA A 98 -3.77 -1.64 -1.90
C ALA A 98 -3.71 -0.62 -3.02
N SER A 99 -4.16 -1.01 -4.21
CA SER A 99 -4.44 -0.11 -5.33
C SER A 99 -5.32 1.08 -4.90
N ALA A 100 -5.07 2.24 -5.51
CA ALA A 100 -5.63 3.55 -5.13
C ALA A 100 -7.16 3.59 -4.99
N ASN A 101 -7.88 2.70 -5.68
CA ASN A 101 -9.35 2.64 -5.64
C ASN A 101 -9.91 2.13 -4.30
N VAL A 102 -9.07 1.51 -3.46
CA VAL A 102 -9.44 1.01 -2.13
C VAL A 102 -8.94 1.95 -1.04
N GLY A 103 -7.88 2.73 -1.28
CA GLY A 103 -7.45 3.82 -0.39
C GLY A 103 -6.95 3.40 1.00
N ILE A 104 -6.63 2.11 1.21
CA ILE A 104 -6.17 1.60 2.50
C ILE A 104 -4.66 1.31 2.47
N SER A 105 -3.94 1.91 3.41
CA SER A 105 -2.57 1.52 3.74
C SER A 105 -2.61 0.45 4.83
N PHE A 106 -1.92 -0.66 4.61
CA PHE A 106 -1.95 -1.80 5.51
C PHE A 106 -0.64 -1.89 6.29
N GLU A 107 -0.63 -1.33 7.49
CA GLU A 107 0.41 -1.63 8.46
C GLU A 107 -0.04 -2.84 9.29
N GLY A 108 0.74 -3.92 9.30
CA GLY A 108 0.51 -5.09 10.16
C GLY A 108 -0.47 -6.16 9.66
N ILE A 109 -0.97 -6.09 8.41
CA ILE A 109 -1.76 -7.19 7.84
C ILE A 109 -0.86 -8.36 7.44
N ASN A 110 -1.26 -9.56 7.83
CA ASN A 110 -0.62 -10.81 7.44
C ASN A 110 -1.30 -11.39 6.19
N ILE A 111 -0.70 -11.12 5.03
CA ILE A 111 -1.03 -11.79 3.76
C ILE A 111 0.06 -12.83 3.50
N GLY A 112 -0.30 -14.11 3.58
CA GLY A 112 0.61 -15.19 3.21
C GLY A 112 0.76 -15.31 1.69
N GLY A 113 1.75 -16.05 1.21
CA GLY A 113 2.03 -16.07 -0.23
C GLY A 113 2.67 -14.76 -0.72
N GLY A 114 3.44 -14.84 -1.80
CA GLY A 114 4.30 -13.74 -2.23
C GLY A 114 5.55 -13.55 -1.37
N LEU A 115 6.24 -12.43 -1.55
CA LEU A 115 7.53 -12.12 -0.90
C LEU A 115 7.43 -12.09 0.64
N SER A 116 6.26 -11.78 1.20
CA SER A 116 6.08 -11.59 2.65
C SER A 116 5.65 -12.85 3.40
N SER A 117 5.86 -14.05 2.85
CA SER A 117 5.45 -15.30 3.51
C SER A 117 6.22 -15.59 4.83
N ALA A 118 7.25 -14.81 5.16
CA ALA A 118 7.99 -14.93 6.42
C ALA A 118 8.32 -13.52 6.94
N ASP A 119 7.64 -13.14 8.03
CA ASP A 119 7.92 -12.05 8.96
C ASP A 119 8.10 -10.64 8.36
N THR A 120 7.37 -9.67 8.91
CA THR A 120 7.66 -8.24 8.69
C THR A 120 9.12 -7.98 9.03
N LYS A 121 10.00 -7.98 8.02
CA LYS A 121 11.42 -7.69 8.22
C LYS A 121 11.53 -6.19 8.46
N SER A 122 11.74 -5.81 9.72
CA SER A 122 12.26 -4.50 10.05
C SER A 122 13.77 -4.59 10.20
N SER A 123 14.49 -3.63 9.60
CA SER A 123 15.93 -3.52 9.74
C SER A 123 16.31 -2.09 10.03
N THR A 124 17.03 -1.91 11.12
CA THR A 124 17.50 -0.61 11.59
C THR A 124 18.96 -0.44 11.18
N GLN A 125 19.23 0.60 10.39
CA GLN A 125 20.54 0.88 9.84
C GLN A 125 21.06 2.21 10.34
N SER A 126 22.35 2.28 10.65
CA SER A 126 23.00 3.50 11.12
C SER A 126 24.28 3.77 10.36
N ASN A 127 24.51 5.02 10.00
CA ASN A 127 25.76 5.47 9.40
C ASN A 127 25.97 6.96 9.73
N SER A 128 27.22 7.39 9.76
CA SER A 128 27.60 8.78 9.94
C SER A 128 28.94 9.07 9.28
N THR A 129 29.10 10.31 8.82
CA THR A 129 30.35 10.77 8.24
C THR A 129 30.54 12.27 8.48
N MET A 130 31.80 12.72 8.50
CA MET A 130 32.13 14.14 8.56
C MET A 130 32.25 14.68 7.14
N ILE A 131 31.58 15.79 6.86
CA ILE A 131 31.67 16.51 5.59
C ILE A 131 31.98 17.97 5.83
N THR A 132 32.54 18.62 4.79
CA THR A 132 32.69 20.07 4.76
C THR A 132 31.51 20.68 4.02
N ILE A 133 30.73 21.52 4.69
CA ILE A 133 29.57 22.20 4.13
C ILE A 133 29.92 23.66 3.83
N ALA A 134 29.79 24.05 2.56
CA ALA A 134 30.03 25.40 2.12
C ALA A 134 28.98 26.39 2.68
N PRO A 135 29.33 27.69 2.82
CA PRO A 135 28.37 28.73 3.17
C PRO A 135 27.07 28.69 2.37
N GLY A 136 25.94 28.83 3.05
CA GLY A 136 24.62 28.85 2.41
C GLY A 136 24.13 27.48 1.91
N ARG A 137 24.79 26.39 2.32
CA ARG A 137 24.42 25.02 1.98
C ARG A 137 24.03 24.22 3.22
N GLN A 138 23.25 23.18 3.01
CA GLN A 138 22.85 22.20 4.02
C GLN A 138 22.86 20.81 3.41
N SER A 139 23.08 19.79 4.23
CA SER A 139 23.18 18.40 3.79
C SER A 139 22.50 17.46 4.76
N VAL A 140 22.04 16.33 4.23
CA VAL A 140 21.53 15.20 4.99
C VAL A 140 22.11 13.92 4.42
N MET A 141 22.37 12.94 5.27
CA MET A 141 22.73 11.61 4.81
C MET A 141 21.48 10.90 4.31
N THR A 142 21.57 10.26 3.16
CA THR A 142 20.48 9.47 2.58
C THR A 142 20.89 8.01 2.49
N MET A 143 19.88 7.15 2.46
CA MET A 143 20.02 5.72 2.36
C MET A 143 19.10 5.22 1.25
N GLY A 144 19.69 4.69 0.18
CA GLY A 144 19.00 3.91 -0.83
C GLY A 144 18.98 2.45 -0.44
N VAL A 145 17.80 1.83 -0.44
CA VAL A 145 17.62 0.40 -0.15
C VAL A 145 16.95 -0.26 -1.33
N LEU A 146 17.60 -1.27 -1.93
CA LEU A 146 16.96 -2.07 -2.96
C LEU A 146 15.80 -2.85 -2.33
N ALA A 147 14.63 -2.80 -2.97
CA ALA A 147 13.45 -3.53 -2.53
C ALA A 147 12.88 -4.38 -3.68
N HIS A 148 12.55 -5.62 -3.35
CA HIS A 148 11.79 -6.49 -4.23
C HIS A 148 10.30 -6.16 -4.11
N SER A 149 9.57 -6.22 -5.22
CA SER A 149 8.14 -5.96 -5.23
C SER A 149 7.35 -7.03 -5.98
N GLN A 150 6.20 -7.38 -5.44
CA GLN A 150 5.23 -8.28 -6.07
C GLN A 150 3.82 -7.70 -5.93
N SER A 151 3.01 -7.90 -6.95
CA SER A 151 1.60 -7.52 -6.93
C SER A 151 0.70 -8.72 -7.19
N GLY A 152 -0.51 -8.72 -6.64
CA GLY A 152 -1.50 -9.77 -6.86
C GLY A 152 -2.84 -9.46 -6.21
N ASN A 153 -3.81 -10.32 -6.40
CA ASN A 153 -5.08 -10.25 -5.68
C ASN A 153 -4.96 -11.01 -4.35
N VAL A 154 -5.94 -10.84 -3.45
CA VAL A 154 -5.99 -11.57 -2.19
C VAL A 154 -7.10 -12.60 -2.23
N GLN A 155 -6.73 -13.85 -1.97
CA GLN A 155 -7.67 -14.89 -1.58
C GLN A 155 -7.88 -14.83 -0.07
N VAL A 156 -9.13 -14.66 0.36
CA VAL A 156 -9.55 -14.58 1.76
C VAL A 156 -10.29 -15.85 2.12
N ASN A 157 -9.82 -16.58 3.13
CA ASN A 157 -10.40 -17.85 3.58
C ASN A 157 -11.00 -17.69 4.98
N PHE A 158 -12.26 -18.10 5.14
CA PHE A 158 -13.00 -18.06 6.39
C PHE A 158 -13.28 -19.48 6.90
N GLY A 159 -13.23 -19.69 8.22
CA GLY A 159 -13.58 -20.97 8.85
C GLY A 159 -15.08 -21.27 8.85
N SER A 160 -15.91 -20.27 8.61
CA SER A 160 -17.36 -20.41 8.36
C SER A 160 -17.79 -19.52 7.21
N ARG A 161 -18.93 -19.82 6.58
CA ARG A 161 -19.42 -19.07 5.41
C ARG A 161 -19.65 -17.59 5.72
N VAL A 162 -19.22 -16.71 4.82
CA VAL A 162 -19.58 -15.28 4.75
C VAL A 162 -20.28 -15.11 3.42
N ASP A 163 -21.54 -14.67 3.45
CA ASP A 163 -22.41 -14.55 2.29
C ASP A 163 -22.38 -15.81 1.41
N ASP A 164 -22.63 -16.97 2.04
CA ASP A 164 -22.62 -18.31 1.45
C ASP A 164 -21.29 -18.87 0.90
N HIS A 165 -20.19 -18.12 1.00
CA HIS A 165 -18.87 -18.55 0.52
C HIS A 165 -17.86 -18.71 1.66
N PHE A 166 -16.98 -19.72 1.56
CA PHE A 166 -15.81 -19.89 2.45
C PHE A 166 -14.57 -19.16 1.94
N ILE A 167 -14.51 -18.92 0.64
CA ILE A 167 -13.35 -18.33 -0.04
C ILE A 167 -13.84 -17.17 -0.90
N TRP A 168 -13.19 -16.03 -0.74
CA TRP A 168 -13.41 -14.82 -1.52
C TRP A 168 -12.11 -14.41 -2.20
N PHE A 169 -12.23 -13.76 -3.35
CA PHE A 169 -11.10 -13.17 -4.08
C PHE A 169 -11.36 -11.69 -4.22
N THR A 170 -10.38 -10.87 -3.85
CA THR A 170 -10.49 -9.42 -4.02
C THR A 170 -10.33 -9.05 -5.49
N GLY A 171 -11.06 -8.03 -5.94
CA GLY A 171 -10.79 -7.36 -7.21
C GLY A 171 -9.57 -6.44 -7.11
N ALA A 172 -9.33 -5.90 -5.92
CA ALA A 172 -8.19 -5.07 -5.59
C ALA A 172 -6.86 -5.79 -5.79
N VAL A 173 -5.90 -5.04 -6.34
CA VAL A 173 -4.51 -5.46 -6.44
C VAL A 173 -3.76 -4.93 -5.23
N ILE A 174 -3.07 -5.84 -4.54
CA ILE A 174 -2.17 -5.55 -3.44
C ILE A 174 -0.74 -5.61 -3.96
N THR A 175 0.08 -4.65 -3.56
CA THR A 175 1.52 -4.65 -3.81
C THR A 175 2.25 -4.84 -2.49
N GLN A 176 3.12 -5.83 -2.45
CA GLN A 176 4.06 -6.07 -1.38
C GLN A 176 5.43 -5.56 -1.81
N THR A 177 6.09 -4.82 -0.92
CA THR A 177 7.45 -4.33 -1.13
C THR A 177 8.31 -4.74 0.06
N VAL A 178 9.36 -5.51 -0.20
CA VAL A 178 10.25 -6.08 0.82
C VAL A 178 11.65 -5.50 0.63
N PRO A 179 12.14 -4.66 1.55
CA PRO A 179 13.52 -4.19 1.53
C PRO A 179 14.53 -5.34 1.63
N THR A 180 15.64 -5.23 0.91
CA THR A 180 16.78 -6.15 0.98
C THR A 180 17.86 -5.63 1.94
N ASP A 181 18.96 -6.37 2.07
CA ASP A 181 20.18 -5.93 2.75
C ASP A 181 21.12 -5.10 1.86
N GLN A 182 20.79 -4.93 0.58
CA GLN A 182 21.57 -4.11 -0.34
C GLN A 182 21.25 -2.62 -0.12
N ILE A 183 22.21 -1.94 0.50
CA ILE A 183 22.06 -0.57 0.97
C ILE A 183 23.21 0.29 0.44
N THR A 184 22.88 1.48 -0.03
CA THR A 184 23.83 2.52 -0.42
C THR A 184 23.59 3.76 0.42
N PHE A 185 24.64 4.35 0.95
CA PHE A 185 24.56 5.65 1.62
C PHE A 185 25.09 6.73 0.70
N ASP A 186 24.44 7.88 0.72
CA ASP A 186 24.86 9.07 -0.02
C ASP A 186 24.65 10.32 0.84
N VAL A 187 25.14 11.45 0.34
CA VAL A 187 24.95 12.77 0.94
C VAL A 187 24.15 13.62 -0.02
N HIS A 188 22.95 14.01 0.40
CA HIS A 188 22.15 14.95 -0.35
C HIS A 188 22.40 16.36 0.18
N GLU A 189 22.87 17.25 -0.69
CA GLU A 189 23.17 18.65 -0.37
C GLU A 189 22.25 19.58 -1.15
N THR A 190 21.72 20.61 -0.47
CA THR A 190 20.86 21.64 -1.06
C THR A 190 21.25 23.04 -0.58
N VAL A 191 20.72 24.08 -1.22
CA VAL A 191 20.79 25.46 -0.72
C VAL A 191 19.99 25.60 0.59
N CYS A 192 20.50 26.36 1.56
CA CYS A 192 19.77 26.69 2.78
C CYS A 192 18.38 27.30 2.48
N GLY A 193 17.37 26.90 3.27
CA GLY A 193 15.98 27.35 3.09
C GLY A 193 15.17 26.53 2.08
N THR A 194 15.79 25.55 1.42
CA THR A 194 15.08 24.50 0.68
C THR A 194 14.76 23.32 1.59
N ASN A 195 13.86 22.43 1.17
CA ASN A 195 13.59 21.21 1.91
C ASN A 195 14.65 20.15 1.58
N ALA A 196 15.69 20.04 2.40
CA ALA A 196 16.75 19.01 2.24
C ALA A 196 16.25 17.57 2.44
N LEU A 197 15.02 17.37 2.91
CA LEU A 197 14.42 16.03 3.04
C LEU A 197 13.66 15.61 1.77
N ASP A 198 13.49 16.51 0.80
CA ASP A 198 12.89 16.21 -0.50
C ASP A 198 13.97 15.85 -1.51
N PHE A 199 14.11 14.55 -1.79
CA PHE A 199 15.11 14.02 -2.71
C PHE A 199 14.95 14.48 -4.17
N ASN A 200 13.80 15.08 -4.52
CA ASN A 200 13.58 15.62 -5.86
C ASN A 200 14.01 17.09 -5.97
N ASN A 201 14.43 17.70 -4.86
CA ASN A 201 14.80 19.10 -4.83
C ASN A 201 16.31 19.26 -5.08
N HIS A 202 16.69 19.44 -6.35
CA HIS A 202 18.10 19.53 -6.79
C HIS A 202 18.67 20.96 -6.81
N SER A 203 18.17 21.88 -5.98
CA SER A 203 18.59 23.30 -6.02
C SER A 203 19.82 23.63 -5.17
#